data_AF-A0A5E4QMK9-F1
#
_entry.id   AF-A0A5E4QMK9-F1
#
_cell.length_a   1.000
_cell.length_b   1.000
_cell.length_c   1.000
_cell.angle_alpha   90.00
_cell.angle_beta   90.00
_cell.angle_gamma   90.00
#
_symmetry.space_group_name_H-M   'P 1'
#
loop_
_entity.id
_entity.type
_entity.pdbx_description
1 polymer ?
#
loop_
_entity_poly.entity_id
_entity_poly.type
_entity_poly.pdbx_seq_one_letter_code
_entity_poly.pdbx_strand_id
1 'polypeptide(L)'
;MFINIEILRRYLKMQAIQSLHSIACIQKCSRTKVYRKRIDPFSLGDEVFLKRYRFSKQTAKVIINLVREELELNRKGCGTSPELQQLPVGYAAE
;
A
#
# COMPACT_ATOMS: atom_id res chain seq x y z
N MET A 1 6.47 55.48 13.88
CA MET A 1 6.18 54.42 14.87
C MET A 1 7.08 53.23 14.55
N PHE A 2 8.26 53.16 15.15
CA PHE A 2 9.25 52.12 14.83
C PHE A 2 8.85 50.83 15.55
N ILE A 3 8.32 49.86 14.81
CA ILE A 3 8.15 48.52 15.36
C ILE A 3 9.55 48.01 15.67
N ASN A 4 9.81 47.76 16.95
CA ASN A 4 11.13 47.35 17.42
C ASN A 4 11.48 46.00 16.76
N ILE A 5 12.56 45.98 15.97
CA ILE A 5 13.01 44.84 15.16
C ILE A 5 13.15 43.58 16.04
N GLU A 6 13.51 43.74 17.32
CA GLU A 6 13.59 42.63 18.26
C GLU A 6 12.23 41.98 18.56
N ILE A 7 11.16 42.76 18.61
CA ILE A 7 9.80 42.27 18.86
C ILE A 7 9.33 41.44 17.66
N LEU A 8 9.55 41.94 16.44
CA LEU A 8 9.28 41.20 15.20
C LEU A 8 10.07 39.89 15.14
N ARG A 9 11.36 39.92 15.51
CA ARG A 9 12.21 38.73 15.54
C ARG A 9 11.74 37.69 16.57
N ARG A 10 11.28 38.12 17.74
CA ARG A 10 10.69 37.23 18.77
C ARG A 10 9.37 36.61 18.29
N TYR A 11 8.51 37.41 17.66
CA TYR A 11 7.24 36.92 17.13
C TYR A 11 7.44 35.88 16.02
N LEU A 12 8.35 36.13 15.09
CA LEU A 12 8.69 35.18 14.02
C LEU A 12 9.25 33.86 14.59
N LYS A 13 10.08 33.95 15.63
CA LYS A 13 10.64 32.78 16.33
C LYS A 13 9.54 31.96 17.02
N MET A 14 8.58 32.62 17.66
CA MET A 14 7.43 31.94 18.29
C MET A 14 6.56 31.21 17.26
N GLN A 15 6.29 31.84 16.11
CA GLN A 15 5.54 31.20 15.02
C GLN A 15 6.27 29.97 14.45
N ALA A 16 7.59 30.06 14.28
CA ALA A 16 8.40 28.94 13.80
C ALA A 16 8.41 27.76 14.80
N ILE A 17 8.44 28.03 16.10
CA ILE A 17 8.39 26.98 17.13
C ILE A 17 7.02 26.28 17.13
N GLN A 18 5.93 27.04 16.98
CA GLN A 18 4.57 26.49 16.90
C GLN A 18 4.39 25.62 15.65
N SER A 19 4.91 26.04 14.49
CA SER A 19 4.84 25.24 13.27
C SER A 19 5.67 23.96 13.37
N LEU A 20 6.87 24.02 13.96
CA LEU A 20 7.69 22.83 14.20
C LEU A 20 6.99 21.83 15.12
N HIS A 21 6.32 22.30 16.18
CA HIS A 21 5.55 21.43 17.07
C HIS A 21 4.39 20.74 16.32
N SER A 22 3.69 21.46 15.43
CA SER A 22 2.62 20.88 14.61
C SER A 22 3.13 19.81 13.64
N ILE A 23 4.29 20.03 13.02
CA ILE A 23 4.94 19.07 12.10
C ILE A 23 5.41 17.83 12.88
N ALA A 24 5.97 18.02 14.08
CA ALA A 24 6.39 16.92 14.95
C ALA A 24 5.20 16.05 15.39
N CYS A 25 4.03 16.66 15.67
CA CYS A 25 2.80 15.92 15.93
C CYS A 25 2.35 15.10 14.71
N ILE A 26 2.39 15.68 13.51
CA ILE A 26 2.03 14.99 12.26
C ILE A 26 2.98 13.81 11.97
N GLN A 27 4.29 13.99 12.18
CA GLN A 27 5.28 12.93 12.00
C GLN A 27 5.13 11.79 13.03
N LYS A 28 4.70 12.10 14.26
CA LYS A 28 4.41 11.08 15.29
C LYS A 28 3.08 10.37 15.09
N CYS A 29 2.16 10.90 14.28
CA CYS A 29 0.96 10.20 13.86
C CYS A 29 1.30 9.12 12.82
N SER A 30 2.00 8.07 13.26
CA SER A 30 2.07 6.82 12.51
C SER A 30 0.64 6.35 12.28
N ARG A 31 0.13 6.47 11.05
CA ARG A 31 -1.17 5.92 10.68
C ARG A 31 -1.09 4.42 10.96
N THR A 32 -1.81 3.96 11.98
CA THR A 32 -1.91 2.56 12.31
C THR A 32 -2.35 1.82 11.05
N LYS A 33 -1.58 0.81 10.63
CA LYS A 33 -1.93 0.02 9.45
C LYS A 33 -3.27 -0.66 9.70
N VAL A 34 -4.33 -0.16 9.05
CA VAL A 34 -5.64 -0.79 9.11
C VAL A 34 -5.68 -1.90 8.07
N TYR A 35 -5.51 -3.14 8.53
CA TYR A 35 -5.69 -4.31 7.70
C TYR A 35 -7.17 -4.46 7.37
N ARG A 36 -7.54 -4.21 6.11
CA ARG A 36 -8.88 -4.51 5.63
C ARG A 36 -9.09 -6.02 5.64
N LYS A 37 -10.24 -6.48 6.13
CA LYS A 37 -10.63 -7.89 6.05
C LYS A 37 -10.58 -8.32 4.59
N ARG A 38 -9.94 -9.47 4.33
CA ARG A 38 -9.94 -10.08 3.00
C ARG A 38 -11.34 -10.62 2.74
N ILE A 39 -11.93 -10.21 1.63
CA ILE A 39 -13.24 -10.68 1.16
C ILE A 39 -12.97 -11.35 -0.18
N ASP A 40 -13.72 -12.41 -0.49
CA ASP A 40 -13.66 -13.05 -1.80
C ASP A 40 -13.91 -12.01 -2.91
N PRO A 41 -12.95 -11.78 -3.83
CA PRO A 41 -13.14 -10.84 -4.93
C PRO A 41 -14.34 -11.20 -5.82
N PHE A 42 -14.67 -12.49 -5.98
CA PHE A 42 -15.76 -12.93 -6.86
C PHE A 42 -17.15 -12.69 -6.28
N SER A 43 -17.26 -12.44 -4.96
CA SER A 43 -18.51 -12.08 -4.31
C SER A 43 -18.92 -10.62 -4.54
N LEU A 44 -18.04 -9.78 -5.10
CA LEU A 44 -18.34 -8.39 -5.47
C LEU A 44 -19.25 -8.35 -6.71
N GLY A 45 -20.07 -7.32 -6.88
CA GLY A 45 -20.78 -7.09 -8.14
C GLY A 45 -19.82 -6.80 -9.31
N ASP A 46 -20.22 -7.10 -10.55
CA ASP A 46 -19.34 -7.04 -11.72
C ASP A 46 -18.81 -5.62 -12.01
N GLU A 47 -19.62 -4.59 -11.84
CA GLU A 47 -19.19 -3.20 -12.00
C GLU A 47 -18.14 -2.79 -10.97
N VAL A 48 -18.35 -3.19 -9.70
CA VAL A 48 -17.43 -2.90 -8.60
C VAL A 48 -16.13 -3.68 -8.79
N PHE A 49 -16.23 -4.93 -9.24
CA PHE A 49 -15.09 -5.76 -9.59
C PHE A 49 -14.27 -5.12 -10.71
N LEU A 50 -14.91 -4.74 -11.81
CA LEU A 50 -14.26 -4.13 -12.96
C LEU A 50 -13.57 -2.81 -12.57
N LYS A 51 -14.22 -1.97 -11.78
CA LYS A 51 -13.63 -0.71 -11.31
C LYS A 51 -12.40 -0.94 -10.42
N ARG A 52 -12.44 -1.98 -9.57
CA ARG A 52 -11.37 -2.28 -8.62
C ARG A 52 -10.17 -2.97 -9.24
N TYR A 53 -10.41 -3.92 -10.15
CA TYR A 53 -9.39 -4.80 -10.71
C TYR A 53 -9.04 -4.46 -12.17
N ARG A 54 -9.85 -3.63 -12.85
CA ARG A 54 -9.67 -3.17 -14.24
C ARG A 54 -9.81 -4.26 -15.32
N PHE A 55 -10.31 -5.44 -14.95
CA PHE A 55 -10.68 -6.50 -15.90
C PHE A 55 -11.96 -7.20 -15.44
N SER A 56 -12.58 -7.95 -16.37
CA SER A 56 -13.83 -8.69 -16.10
C SER A 56 -13.59 -9.95 -15.28
N LYS A 57 -14.60 -10.41 -14.54
CA LYS A 57 -14.52 -11.71 -13.84
C LYS A 57 -14.28 -12.88 -14.80
N GLN A 58 -14.77 -12.79 -16.02
CA GLN A 58 -14.54 -13.83 -17.02
C GLN A 58 -13.06 -13.92 -17.39
N THR A 59 -12.42 -12.77 -17.62
CA THR A 59 -10.96 -12.70 -17.83
C THR A 59 -10.20 -13.26 -16.63
N ALA A 60 -10.65 -12.95 -15.41
CA ALA A 60 -10.06 -13.51 -14.18
C ALA A 60 -10.10 -15.04 -14.16
N LYS A 61 -11.25 -15.63 -14.51
CA LYS A 61 -11.41 -17.09 -14.57
C LYS A 61 -10.49 -17.74 -15.59
N VAL A 62 -10.33 -17.12 -16.76
CA VAL A 62 -9.40 -17.61 -17.79
C VAL A 62 -7.97 -17.63 -17.26
N ILE A 63 -7.51 -16.54 -16.64
CA ILE A 63 -6.16 -16.47 -16.04
C ILE A 63 -5.99 -17.56 -14.97
N ILE A 64 -6.98 -17.73 -14.08
CA ILE A 64 -6.93 -18.75 -13.03
C ILE A 64 -6.83 -20.16 -13.63
N ASN A 65 -7.58 -20.45 -14.69
CA ASN A 65 -7.54 -21.76 -15.34
C ASN A 65 -6.18 -22.01 -16.01
N LEU A 66 -5.62 -21.02 -16.71
CA LEU A 66 -4.28 -21.13 -17.31
C LEU A 66 -3.22 -21.45 -16.26
N VAL A 67 -3.23 -20.71 -15.14
CA VAL A 67 -2.29 -20.96 -14.04
C VAL A 67 -2.53 -22.33 -13.41
N ARG A 68 -3.79 -22.76 -13.25
CA ARG A 68 -4.11 -24.08 -12.70
C ARG A 68 -3.58 -25.21 -13.59
N GLU A 69 -3.76 -25.10 -14.91
CA GLU A 69 -3.25 -26.07 -15.89
C GLU A 69 -1.72 -26.17 -15.81
N GLU A 70 -1.01 -25.04 -15.72
CA GLU A 70 0.44 -24.99 -15.57
C GLU A 70 0.93 -25.64 -14.26
N LEU A 71 0.19 -25.44 -13.16
CA LEU A 71 0.50 -26.05 -11.87
C LEU A 71 0.23 -27.57 -11.85
N GLU A 72 -0.84 -28.04 -12.50
CA GLU A 72 -1.22 -29.45 -12.53
C GLU A 72 -0.24 -30.31 -13.36
N LEU A 73 0.35 -29.75 -14.42
CA LEU A 73 1.36 -30.41 -15.24
C LEU A 73 2.65 -30.74 -14.46
N ASN A 74 2.92 -30.04 -13.35
CA ASN A 74 4.14 -30.17 -12.54
C ASN A 74 4.05 -31.17 -11.37
N ARG A 75 3.15 -32.17 -11.44
CA ARG A 75 2.99 -33.21 -10.39
C ARG A 75 4.26 -34.05 -10.10
N LYS A 76 5.29 -34.01 -10.96
CA LYS A 76 6.54 -34.79 -10.81
C LYS A 76 7.73 -34.03 -10.19
N GLY A 77 7.48 -32.89 -9.52
CA GLY A 77 8.47 -32.34 -8.58
C GLY A 77 9.50 -31.37 -9.15
N CYS A 78 9.13 -30.55 -10.13
CA CYS A 78 9.86 -29.30 -10.41
C CYS A 78 9.06 -28.14 -9.83
N GLY A 79 9.75 -27.23 -9.13
CA GLY A 79 9.15 -26.04 -8.52
C GLY A 79 8.38 -25.21 -9.54
N THR A 80 7.44 -24.41 -9.04
CA THR A 80 6.70 -23.42 -9.83
C THR A 80 7.64 -22.68 -10.77
N SER A 81 7.22 -22.43 -12.02
CA SER A 81 8.06 -21.72 -13.01
C SER A 81 8.66 -20.45 -12.40
N PRO A 82 9.94 -20.09 -12.64
CA PRO A 82 10.57 -18.90 -12.07
C PRO A 82 9.77 -17.61 -12.29
N GLU A 83 8.99 -17.53 -13.36
CA GLU A 83 8.09 -16.42 -13.71
C GLU A 83 6.87 -16.34 -12.79
N LEU A 84 6.44 -17.46 -12.21
CA LEU A 84 5.38 -17.58 -11.21
C LEU A 84 5.91 -17.52 -9.77
N GLN A 85 7.22 -17.66 -9.57
CA GLN A 85 7.84 -17.55 -8.25
C GLN A 85 7.75 -16.10 -7.79
N GLN A 86 6.88 -15.84 -6.81
CA GLN A 86 6.87 -14.57 -6.11
C GLN A 86 8.17 -14.41 -5.33
N LEU A 87 8.92 -13.33 -5.54
CA LEU A 87 10.03 -12.98 -4.66
C LEU A 87 9.47 -12.83 -3.23
N PRO A 88 9.95 -13.61 -2.24
CA PRO A 88 9.56 -13.39 -0.87
C PRO A 88 10.04 -12.00 -0.45
N VAL A 89 9.10 -11.09 -0.21
CA VAL A 89 9.41 -9.80 0.42
C VAL A 89 9.71 -10.09 1.88
N GLY A 90 10.99 -10.15 2.23
CA GLY A 90 11.45 -9.97 3.62
C GLY A 90 11.87 -11.21 4.39
N TYR A 91 12.93 -11.89 3.93
CA TYR A 91 13.89 -12.52 4.85
C TYR A 91 15.29 -12.02 4.53
N ALA A 92 15.51 -10.73 4.82
CA ALA A 92 16.82 -10.23 5.21
C ALA A 92 16.74 -10.00 6.72
N ALA A 93 16.94 -11.07 7.46
CA ALA A 93 17.22 -11.03 8.90
C ALA A 93 18.28 -12.10 9.17
N GLU A 94 19.47 -11.57 9.46
CA GLU A 94 20.69 -12.20 9.99
C GLU A 94 21.54 -13.04 9.03
#